data_AF-A0AAD5XZ83-F1
#
_entry.id   AF-A0AAD5XZ83-F1
#
_cell.length_a   1.000
_cell.length_b   1.000
_cell.length_c   1.000
_cell.angle_alpha   90.00
_cell.angle_beta   90.00
_cell.angle_gamma   90.00
#
_symmetry.space_group_name_H-M   'P 1'
#
loop_
_entity.id
_entity.type
_entity.pdbx_description
1 polymer ?
#
loop_
_entity_poly.entity_id
_entity_poly.type
_entity_poly.pdbx_seq_one_letter_code
_entity_poly.pdbx_strand_id
1 'polypeptide(L)'
;MQGVKGIALANIVQDEVHSGITKKVGTKITFDDGVSWKNLEVPEVGLNERAFSCTGSDCAVHLHSFTERRDPRDQFSSPSAPGLMVGIGNVGNSLLKYDDGNVFVTRDAGLHWKEVAYDAHMVEIGNRGTVLVMVYDEGPTDVIKYSLNQGNSFSSLTIDMLKGNKIRVKHILTDGLGKSPHFIIFGDVVGSGDTKGKLLSLHLNFESAWPRTCIFNKAEGAESDFEKWSPFVDKSEAECILGEKTTYYRRKEDVNCFIPEDLPSELETIPCLCTKEDYTCDVNFIKDANGDCVLMEGRQPLYSPCVNNKMYLSNGYKKQTGNGCSGGVELENKKSVWCGGDDPGNKNAMGFWGILGWIIFSFTLSGIIGYIILRYKHLFFTHPGRIRLPVDNYFSENTSRYASTFSEKVGSGIRTGLVYTLEFVEVVYNSGRKGFGWVRNKVSGRGGRGYQPLRNFDFDSTNAADFDNSLFDLDEEVEGISH
;
A
#
# COMPACT_ATOMS: atom_id res chain seq x y z
N MET A 1 -3.68 15.19 6.38
CA MET A 1 -3.91 15.99 5.17
C MET A 1 -3.79 15.03 4.00
N GLN A 2 -4.70 15.08 3.04
CA GLN A 2 -4.52 14.26 1.84
C GLN A 2 -3.43 14.85 0.94
N GLY A 3 -2.63 13.98 0.31
CA GLY A 3 -1.55 14.39 -0.57
C GLY A 3 -0.24 14.81 0.13
N VAL A 4 -0.21 14.93 1.47
CA VAL A 4 1.01 15.25 2.24
C VAL A 4 1.08 14.40 3.51
N LYS A 5 2.17 13.64 3.67
CA LYS A 5 2.41 12.76 4.84
C LYS A 5 2.66 13.57 6.12
N GLY A 6 2.35 12.98 7.29
CA GLY A 6 2.70 13.49 8.63
C GLY A 6 1.94 14.72 9.12
N ILE A 7 1.06 15.30 8.30
CA ILE A 7 0.24 16.45 8.68
C ILE A 7 -1.17 15.98 9.04
N ALA A 8 -1.65 16.34 10.23
CA ALA A 8 -3.00 16.00 10.66
C ALA A 8 -3.62 17.09 11.52
N LEU A 9 -4.96 17.17 11.49
CA LEU A 9 -5.78 18.06 12.30
C LEU A 9 -6.59 17.23 13.28
N ALA A 10 -6.75 17.72 14.50
CA ALA A 10 -7.59 17.11 15.51
C ALA A 10 -8.34 18.17 16.31
N ASN A 11 -9.61 17.89 16.61
CA ASN A 11 -10.38 18.67 17.57
C ASN A 11 -10.29 18.01 18.94
N ILE A 12 -9.88 18.79 19.94
CA ILE A 12 -9.74 18.37 21.34
C ILE A 12 -10.79 19.07 22.20
N VAL A 13 -11.28 18.39 23.23
CA VAL A 13 -12.10 19.01 24.27
C VAL A 13 -11.14 19.67 25.27
N GLN A 14 -11.22 20.99 25.41
CA GLN A 14 -10.28 21.79 26.22
C GLN A 14 -10.60 21.75 27.73
N ASP A 15 -11.86 21.52 28.10
CA ASP A 15 -12.32 21.55 29.50
C ASP A 15 -12.68 20.14 30.03
N GLU A 16 -12.52 19.93 31.33
CA GLU A 16 -13.05 18.74 32.01
C GLU A 16 -14.57 18.68 31.88
N VAL A 17 -15.08 17.65 31.20
CA VAL A 17 -16.50 17.48 30.90
C VAL A 17 -17.29 17.21 32.19
N HIS A 18 -17.78 18.27 32.82
CA HIS A 18 -18.76 18.19 33.90
C HIS A 18 -20.18 18.25 33.30
N SER A 19 -21.10 17.44 33.85
CA SER A 19 -22.48 17.38 33.38
C SER A 19 -23.14 18.76 33.39
N GLY A 20 -23.63 19.21 32.23
CA GLY A 20 -24.40 20.46 32.08
C GLY A 20 -23.66 21.65 31.45
N ILE A 21 -22.35 21.56 31.21
CA ILE A 21 -21.57 22.62 30.55
C ILE A 21 -21.37 22.28 29.06
N THR A 22 -21.53 23.28 28.18
CA THR A 22 -21.19 23.16 26.75
C THR A 22 -19.69 22.93 26.60
N LYS A 23 -19.32 21.83 25.93
CA LYS A 23 -17.92 21.45 25.70
C LYS A 23 -17.21 22.56 24.91
N LYS A 24 -16.10 23.07 25.45
CA LYS A 24 -15.18 23.89 24.66
C LYS A 24 -14.31 22.99 23.81
N VAL A 25 -14.36 23.19 22.50
CA VAL A 25 -13.59 22.43 21.52
C VAL A 25 -12.53 23.36 20.94
N GLY A 26 -11.30 22.88 20.83
CA GLY A 26 -10.21 23.59 20.16
C GLY A 26 -9.55 22.71 19.12
N THR A 27 -9.09 23.30 18.03
CA THR A 27 -8.38 22.59 16.96
C THR A 27 -6.87 22.63 17.16
N LYS A 28 -6.21 21.50 16.93
CA LYS A 28 -4.76 21.33 16.95
C LYS A 28 -4.28 20.78 15.61
N ILE A 29 -3.04 21.08 15.26
CA ILE A 29 -2.34 20.57 14.09
C ILE A 29 -1.00 19.94 14.47
N THR A 30 -0.67 18.84 13.81
CA THR A 30 0.63 18.18 13.83
C THR A 30 1.28 18.27 12.45
N PHE A 31 2.60 18.34 12.43
CA PHE A 31 3.42 18.27 11.21
C PHE A 31 4.45 17.12 11.25
N ASP A 32 4.47 16.35 12.34
CA ASP A 32 5.46 15.32 12.65
C ASP A 32 4.77 13.97 12.97
N ASP A 33 3.70 13.65 12.24
CA ASP A 33 2.94 12.40 12.38
C ASP A 33 2.35 12.17 13.78
N GLY A 34 2.03 13.25 14.49
CA GLY A 34 1.32 13.24 15.77
C GLY A 34 2.23 13.23 16.99
N VAL A 35 3.54 13.42 16.82
CA VAL A 35 4.51 13.52 17.92
C VAL A 35 4.29 14.81 18.70
N SER A 36 4.07 15.94 18.02
CA SER A 36 3.77 17.22 18.64
C SER A 36 2.54 17.88 18.02
N TRP A 37 1.83 18.64 18.86
CA TRP A 37 0.58 19.29 18.47
C TRP A 37 0.62 20.76 18.88
N LYS A 38 0.35 21.64 17.92
CA LYS A 38 0.26 23.09 18.14
C LYS A 38 -1.12 23.63 17.78
N ASN A 39 -1.43 24.81 18.29
CA ASN A 39 -2.59 25.57 17.83
C ASN A 39 -2.39 26.03 16.38
N LEU A 40 -3.48 26.20 15.65
CA LEU A 40 -3.47 26.86 14.34
C LEU A 40 -3.22 28.35 14.53
N GLU A 41 -2.34 28.91 13.72
CA GLU A 41 -1.93 30.31 13.81
C GLU A 41 -3.08 31.24 13.40
N VAL A 42 -3.25 32.34 14.14
CA VAL A 42 -4.27 33.35 13.86
C VAL A 42 -3.78 34.21 12.68
N PRO A 43 -4.57 34.38 11.61
CA PRO A 43 -4.21 35.26 10.51
C PRO A 43 -4.08 36.71 11.00
N GLU A 44 -3.13 37.47 10.45
CA GLU A 44 -2.90 38.86 10.85
C GLU A 44 -4.14 39.74 10.65
N VAL A 45 -4.86 39.50 9.55
CA VAL A 45 -6.08 40.22 9.17
C VAL A 45 -7.15 39.27 8.64
N GLY A 46 -8.41 39.58 8.92
CA GLY A 46 -9.56 38.95 8.29
C GLY A 46 -9.93 39.61 6.94
N LEU A 47 -11.07 39.20 6.39
CA LEU A 47 -11.56 39.63 5.07
C LEU A 47 -11.71 41.15 4.87
N ASN A 48 -12.01 41.89 5.95
CA ASN A 48 -12.20 43.34 5.90
C ASN A 48 -10.94 44.13 6.31
N GLU A 49 -9.76 43.51 6.23
CA GLU A 49 -8.49 44.05 6.76
C GLU A 49 -8.56 44.39 8.26
N ARG A 50 -9.50 43.76 8.98
CA ARG A 50 -9.68 43.95 10.42
C ARG A 50 -8.95 42.84 11.16
N ALA A 51 -8.19 43.23 12.17
CA ALA A 51 -7.59 42.27 13.10
C ALA A 51 -8.66 41.54 13.90
N PHE A 52 -8.39 40.29 14.23
CA PHE A 52 -9.23 39.51 15.13
C PHE A 52 -9.05 40.00 16.57
N SER A 53 -10.13 39.97 17.36
CA SER A 53 -10.14 40.52 18.72
C SER A 53 -9.66 39.54 19.80
N CYS A 54 -9.40 38.28 19.47
CA CYS A 54 -8.98 37.30 20.49
C CYS A 54 -7.51 37.51 20.89
N THR A 55 -7.22 37.20 22.16
CA THR A 55 -5.88 37.26 22.75
C THR A 55 -5.69 36.11 23.72
N GLY A 56 -4.44 35.72 23.99
CA GLY A 56 -4.10 34.64 24.91
C GLY A 56 -3.65 33.35 24.22
N SER A 57 -3.26 32.34 25.01
CA SER A 57 -2.71 31.08 24.51
C SER A 57 -3.72 30.21 23.76
N ASP A 58 -5.00 30.36 24.08
CA ASP A 58 -6.08 29.56 23.48
C ASP A 58 -6.69 30.24 22.25
N CYS A 59 -6.31 31.49 21.97
CA CYS A 59 -6.72 32.22 20.78
C CYS A 59 -6.04 31.62 19.55
N ALA A 60 -6.84 30.94 18.73
CA ALA A 60 -6.37 30.22 17.55
C ALA A 60 -7.46 30.18 16.48
N VAL A 61 -7.09 29.72 15.28
CA VAL A 61 -8.10 29.24 14.32
C VAL A 61 -8.64 27.91 14.84
N HIS A 62 -9.95 27.76 14.82
CA HIS A 62 -10.65 26.52 15.14
C HIS A 62 -11.52 26.14 13.96
N LEU A 63 -11.45 24.88 13.55
CA LEU A 63 -12.15 24.37 12.37
C LEU A 63 -13.11 23.25 12.77
N HIS A 64 -14.30 23.24 12.17
CA HIS A 64 -15.23 22.13 12.26
C HIS A 64 -14.62 20.92 11.59
N SER A 65 -14.57 19.79 12.31
CA SER A 65 -14.01 18.52 11.83
C SER A 65 -15.01 17.75 10.95
N PHE A 66 -14.56 16.71 10.26
CA PHE A 66 -15.41 15.82 9.44
C PHE A 66 -16.55 15.17 10.24
N THR A 67 -16.41 15.06 11.56
CA THR A 67 -17.41 14.49 12.48
C THR A 67 -18.69 15.34 12.59
N GLU A 68 -18.62 16.62 12.24
CA GLU A 68 -19.75 17.55 12.31
C GLU A 68 -20.31 17.89 10.93
N ARG A 69 -19.67 17.40 9.85
CA ARG A 69 -20.13 17.63 8.48
C ARG A 69 -21.37 16.80 8.18
N ARG A 70 -22.23 17.31 7.28
CA ARG A 70 -23.40 16.56 6.81
C ARG A 70 -23.02 15.33 6.04
N ASP A 71 -21.98 15.41 5.20
CA ASP A 71 -21.34 14.27 4.58
C ASP A 71 -19.94 14.10 5.17
N PRO A 72 -19.66 13.02 5.92
CA PRO A 72 -18.34 12.78 6.49
C PRO A 72 -17.28 12.46 5.42
N ARG A 73 -17.69 12.22 4.17
CA ARG A 73 -16.78 11.99 3.04
C ARG A 73 -16.22 13.30 2.47
N ASP A 74 -16.85 14.44 2.76
CA ASP A 74 -16.35 15.74 2.34
C ASP A 74 -15.01 15.98 3.04
N GLN A 75 -13.96 16.28 2.27
CA GLN A 75 -12.60 16.41 2.79
C GLN A 75 -12.20 17.88 2.97
N PHE A 76 -11.16 18.14 3.77
CA PHE A 76 -10.55 19.48 3.90
C PHE A 76 -9.56 19.78 2.79
N SER A 77 -9.13 18.75 2.06
CA SER A 77 -7.97 18.79 1.17
C SER A 77 -8.16 17.75 0.08
N SER A 78 -7.59 17.99 -1.10
CA SER A 78 -7.58 17.02 -2.20
C SER A 78 -6.20 16.38 -2.32
N PRO A 79 -6.10 15.06 -2.63
CA PRO A 79 -4.81 14.38 -2.79
C PRO A 79 -4.00 14.93 -3.98
N SER A 80 -4.66 15.59 -4.94
CA SER A 80 -3.99 16.22 -6.09
C SER A 80 -3.60 17.67 -5.87
N ALA A 81 -3.91 18.26 -4.70
CA ALA A 81 -3.65 19.65 -4.36
C ALA A 81 -2.74 19.78 -3.11
N PRO A 82 -1.45 19.38 -3.19
CA PRO A 82 -0.55 19.39 -2.05
C PRO A 82 -0.35 20.79 -1.46
N GLY A 83 -0.49 20.89 -0.15
CA GLY A 83 -0.45 22.14 0.61
C GLY A 83 -1.78 22.90 0.70
N LEU A 84 -2.75 22.63 -0.19
CA LEU A 84 -4.03 23.33 -0.19
C LEU A 84 -5.03 22.64 0.75
N MET A 85 -5.58 23.40 1.69
CA MET A 85 -6.72 22.96 2.51
C MET A 85 -7.75 24.07 2.67
N VAL A 86 -9.01 23.66 2.84
CA VAL A 86 -10.14 24.54 3.13
C VAL A 86 -10.89 24.02 4.35
N GLY A 87 -11.23 24.92 5.27
CA GLY A 87 -11.97 24.61 6.48
C GLY A 87 -13.03 25.65 6.80
N ILE A 88 -14.08 25.24 7.48
CA ILE A 88 -15.11 26.12 8.04
C ILE A 88 -14.84 26.22 9.53
N GLY A 89 -14.90 27.41 10.10
CA GLY A 89 -14.58 27.60 11.51
C GLY A 89 -14.51 29.05 11.94
N ASN A 90 -13.80 29.35 13.01
CA ASN A 90 -13.69 30.70 13.53
C ASN A 90 -12.32 30.96 14.15
N VAL A 91 -11.99 32.24 14.32
CA VAL A 91 -10.89 32.66 15.20
C VAL A 91 -11.47 32.97 16.57
N GLY A 92 -10.89 32.41 17.63
CA GLY A 92 -11.37 32.61 19.00
C GLY A 92 -10.65 31.72 20.00
N ASN A 93 -11.18 31.67 21.23
CA ASN A 93 -10.64 30.80 22.29
C ASN A 93 -11.19 29.36 22.23
N SER A 94 -12.28 29.17 21.49
CA SER A 94 -12.91 27.87 21.24
C SER A 94 -13.70 27.90 19.93
N LEU A 95 -13.98 26.72 19.39
CA LEU A 95 -14.84 26.51 18.23
C LEU A 95 -16.27 26.96 18.54
N LEU A 96 -16.84 27.80 17.67
CA LEU A 96 -18.23 28.22 17.71
C LEU A 96 -19.14 27.18 17.04
N LYS A 97 -20.42 27.50 16.85
CA LYS A 97 -21.32 26.65 16.06
C LYS A 97 -20.98 26.78 14.58
N TYR A 98 -21.35 25.76 13.80
CA TYR A 98 -21.10 25.72 12.35
C TYR A 98 -21.62 26.96 11.62
N ASP A 99 -22.86 27.36 11.88
CA ASP A 99 -23.50 28.54 11.26
C ASP A 99 -22.94 29.89 11.78
N ASP A 100 -22.03 29.87 12.76
CA ASP A 100 -21.28 31.06 13.21
C ASP A 100 -19.84 31.06 12.63
N GLY A 101 -19.54 30.13 11.72
CA GLY A 101 -18.23 29.92 11.14
C GLY A 101 -18.04 30.59 9.77
N ASN A 102 -16.81 30.98 9.49
CA ASN A 102 -16.34 31.50 8.21
C ASN A 102 -15.47 30.47 7.49
N VAL A 103 -15.17 30.71 6.22
CA VAL A 103 -14.32 29.85 5.40
C VAL A 103 -12.86 30.32 5.48
N PHE A 104 -11.96 29.39 5.78
CA PHE A 104 -10.52 29.59 5.83
C PHE A 104 -9.81 28.69 4.82
N VAL A 105 -8.79 29.23 4.16
CA VAL A 105 -7.94 28.51 3.19
C VAL A 105 -6.48 28.61 3.63
N THR A 106 -5.73 27.53 3.41
CA THR A 106 -4.27 27.49 3.56
C THR A 106 -3.65 26.90 2.31
N ARG A 107 -2.50 27.42 1.90
CA ARG A 107 -1.70 26.94 0.75
C ARG A 107 -0.43 26.22 1.20
N ASP A 108 -0.11 26.23 2.49
CA ASP A 108 1.14 25.72 3.05
C ASP A 108 0.89 24.62 4.10
N ALA A 109 -0.14 23.81 3.85
CA ALA A 109 -0.54 22.69 4.68
C ALA A 109 -0.86 23.07 6.14
N GLY A 110 -1.43 24.26 6.34
CA GLY A 110 -2.00 24.68 7.61
C GLY A 110 -1.01 25.38 8.52
N LEU A 111 0.16 25.79 8.00
CA LEU A 111 1.05 26.70 8.71
C LEU A 111 0.38 28.06 8.84
N HIS A 112 -0.09 28.63 7.73
CA HIS A 112 -0.82 29.89 7.70
C HIS A 112 -2.20 29.69 7.08
N TRP A 113 -3.19 30.34 7.68
CA TRP A 113 -4.57 30.36 7.20
C TRP A 113 -4.97 31.77 6.79
N LYS A 114 -5.90 31.86 5.84
CA LYS A 114 -6.51 33.09 5.38
C LYS A 114 -8.02 32.93 5.40
N GLU A 115 -8.72 33.90 5.98
CA GLU A 115 -10.18 33.97 5.88
C GLU A 115 -10.58 34.43 4.47
N VAL A 116 -11.45 33.68 3.79
CA VAL A 116 -11.79 33.89 2.37
C VAL A 116 -13.27 34.12 2.08
N ALA A 117 -14.16 33.69 2.97
CA ALA A 117 -15.58 34.03 2.90
C ALA A 117 -16.21 34.07 4.30
N TYR A 118 -17.13 35.01 4.50
CA TYR A 118 -18.04 34.98 5.65
C TYR A 118 -19.05 33.85 5.49
N ASP A 119 -19.56 33.37 6.63
CA ASP A 119 -20.60 32.36 6.76
C ASP A 119 -20.16 30.97 6.27
N ALA A 120 -20.86 29.94 6.72
CA ALA A 120 -20.52 28.57 6.38
C ALA A 120 -20.86 28.27 4.91
N HIS A 121 -19.89 27.71 4.18
CA HIS A 121 -20.05 27.28 2.80
C HIS A 121 -19.64 25.80 2.66
N MET A 122 -20.38 25.06 1.83
CA MET A 122 -19.90 23.80 1.28
C MET A 122 -18.82 24.13 0.26
N VAL A 123 -17.68 23.41 0.31
CA VAL A 123 -16.54 23.67 -0.57
C VAL A 123 -16.07 22.37 -1.20
N GLU A 124 -15.74 22.44 -2.49
CA GLU A 124 -15.11 21.34 -3.22
C GLU A 124 -13.89 21.84 -4.00
N ILE A 125 -12.87 20.97 -4.12
CA ILE A 125 -11.58 21.28 -4.74
C ILE A 125 -11.42 20.47 -6.02
N GLY A 126 -11.20 21.14 -7.15
CA GLY A 126 -10.97 20.47 -8.44
C GLY A 126 -9.79 21.04 -9.20
N ASN A 127 -9.51 20.41 -10.34
CA ASN A 127 -8.37 20.68 -11.21
C ASN A 127 -7.04 20.87 -10.44
N ARG A 128 -6.74 19.96 -9.51
CA ARG A 128 -5.50 19.94 -8.71
C ARG A 128 -5.33 21.18 -7.83
N GLY A 129 -6.45 21.67 -7.30
CA GLY A 129 -6.49 22.82 -6.40
C GLY A 129 -6.58 24.17 -7.10
N THR A 130 -6.65 24.21 -8.43
CA THR A 130 -6.78 25.48 -9.15
C THR A 130 -8.21 26.02 -9.10
N VAL A 131 -9.21 25.14 -8.99
CA VAL A 131 -10.62 25.52 -8.82
C VAL A 131 -11.08 25.20 -7.42
N LEU A 132 -11.62 26.21 -6.75
CA LEU A 132 -12.42 26.05 -5.54
C LEU A 132 -13.85 26.44 -5.88
N VAL A 133 -14.82 25.56 -5.64
CA VAL A 133 -16.25 25.87 -5.75
C VAL A 133 -16.82 25.96 -4.35
N MET A 134 -17.55 27.03 -4.05
CA MET A 134 -18.18 27.25 -2.74
C MET A 134 -19.65 27.62 -2.89
N VAL A 135 -20.50 27.02 -2.05
CA VAL A 135 -21.93 27.34 -2.03
C VAL A 135 -22.38 27.55 -0.59
N TYR A 136 -23.17 28.60 -0.35
CA TYR A 136 -23.70 28.93 0.97
C TYR A 136 -24.45 27.74 1.59
N ASP A 137 -24.11 27.40 2.83
CA ASP A 137 -24.58 26.17 3.47
C ASP A 137 -25.53 26.37 4.66
N GLU A 138 -25.73 27.59 5.14
CA GLU A 138 -26.66 27.81 6.26
C GLU A 138 -28.13 27.89 5.76
N GLY A 139 -28.35 28.07 4.46
CA GLY A 139 -29.69 28.21 3.90
C GLY A 139 -29.78 28.07 2.38
N PRO A 140 -30.97 28.34 1.79
CA PRO A 140 -31.16 28.33 0.34
C PRO A 140 -30.45 29.52 -0.32
N THR A 141 -29.81 29.26 -1.47
CA THR A 141 -29.08 30.27 -2.26
C THR A 141 -29.35 30.10 -3.75
N ASP A 142 -29.11 31.14 -4.52
CA ASP A 142 -29.08 31.15 -5.99
C ASP A 142 -27.70 31.55 -6.52
N VAL A 143 -26.70 31.65 -5.64
CA VAL A 143 -25.34 32.07 -5.97
C VAL A 143 -24.34 30.96 -5.66
N ILE A 144 -23.49 30.66 -6.64
CA ILE A 144 -22.30 29.82 -6.51
C ILE A 144 -21.08 30.73 -6.54
N LYS A 145 -20.18 30.60 -5.58
CA LYS A 145 -18.88 31.29 -5.58
C LYS A 145 -17.82 30.34 -6.12
N TYR A 146 -16.82 30.86 -6.83
CA TYR A 146 -15.69 30.05 -7.26
C TYR A 146 -14.40 30.87 -7.30
N SER A 147 -13.26 30.19 -7.11
CA SER A 147 -11.92 30.75 -7.25
C SER A 147 -11.13 29.97 -8.29
N LEU A 148 -10.34 30.66 -9.11
CA LEU A 148 -9.44 30.07 -10.12
C LEU A 148 -7.95 30.25 -9.76
N ASN A 149 -7.69 30.81 -8.57
CA ASN A 149 -6.37 31.18 -8.08
C ASN A 149 -6.18 30.74 -6.61
N GLN A 150 -6.54 29.49 -6.32
CA GLN A 150 -6.26 28.83 -5.04
C GLN A 150 -6.83 29.57 -3.81
N GLY A 151 -7.94 30.29 -3.97
CA GLY A 151 -8.61 31.02 -2.88
C GLY A 151 -8.14 32.46 -2.68
N ASN A 152 -7.34 33.02 -3.59
CA ASN A 152 -6.93 34.42 -3.48
C ASN A 152 -8.04 35.42 -3.80
N SER A 153 -8.83 35.13 -4.82
CA SER A 153 -10.03 35.90 -5.16
C SER A 153 -11.16 34.98 -5.58
N PHE A 154 -12.38 35.46 -5.38
CA PHE A 154 -13.61 34.73 -5.68
C PHE A 154 -14.50 35.52 -6.62
N SER A 155 -15.06 34.81 -7.59
CA SER A 155 -16.12 35.27 -8.49
C SER A 155 -17.44 34.63 -8.09
N SER A 156 -18.56 35.28 -8.45
CA SER A 156 -19.90 34.78 -8.17
C SER A 156 -20.65 34.48 -9.47
N LEU A 157 -21.36 33.36 -9.49
CA LEU A 157 -22.23 32.91 -10.57
C LEU A 157 -23.66 32.78 -10.03
N THR A 158 -24.59 33.54 -10.61
CA THR A 158 -26.02 33.43 -10.29
C THR A 158 -26.68 32.33 -11.13
N ILE A 159 -27.51 31.51 -10.49
CA ILE A 159 -28.23 30.40 -11.13
C ILE A 159 -29.54 30.93 -11.74
N ASP A 160 -29.43 31.66 -12.85
CA ASP A 160 -30.57 32.36 -13.46
C ASP A 160 -31.75 31.45 -13.84
N MET A 161 -31.47 30.17 -14.13
CA MET A 161 -32.48 29.17 -14.46
C MET A 161 -33.49 28.89 -13.33
N LEU A 162 -33.21 29.32 -12.10
CA LEU A 162 -34.14 29.21 -10.97
C LEU A 162 -35.28 30.25 -11.01
N LYS A 163 -35.20 31.28 -11.86
CA LYS A 163 -36.26 32.30 -12.05
C LYS A 163 -36.79 32.90 -10.74
N GLY A 164 -35.89 33.22 -9.81
CA GLY A 164 -36.21 33.79 -8.49
C GLY A 164 -36.46 32.77 -7.38
N ASN A 165 -36.49 31.47 -7.70
CA ASN A 165 -36.35 30.42 -6.69
C ASN A 165 -34.89 30.29 -6.24
N LYS A 166 -34.66 29.54 -5.15
CA LYS A 166 -33.34 29.22 -4.63
C LYS A 166 -33.13 27.71 -4.61
N ILE A 167 -31.89 27.26 -4.47
CA ILE A 167 -31.54 25.86 -4.24
C ILE A 167 -31.03 25.70 -2.81
N ARG A 168 -31.48 24.63 -2.14
CA ARG A 168 -30.84 24.14 -0.93
C ARG A 168 -29.86 23.03 -1.32
N VAL A 169 -28.60 23.38 -1.47
CA VAL A 169 -27.54 22.43 -1.85
C VAL A 169 -27.39 21.35 -0.78
N LYS A 170 -27.21 20.12 -1.26
CA LYS A 170 -26.97 18.90 -0.46
C LYS A 170 -25.57 18.37 -0.66
N HIS A 171 -25.07 18.39 -1.90
CA HIS A 171 -23.74 17.88 -2.27
C HIS A 171 -23.13 18.71 -3.39
N ILE A 172 -21.80 18.83 -3.34
CA ILE A 172 -20.95 19.24 -4.46
C ILE A 172 -20.03 18.04 -4.71
N LEU A 173 -19.98 17.54 -5.93
CA LEU A 173 -19.18 16.38 -6.29
C LEU A 173 -18.18 16.74 -7.38
N THR A 174 -17.01 16.13 -7.33
CA THR A 174 -15.99 16.12 -8.38
C THR A 174 -15.37 14.73 -8.48
N ASP A 175 -14.32 14.55 -9.27
CA ASP A 175 -13.62 13.27 -9.33
C ASP A 175 -12.96 12.93 -7.98
N GLY A 176 -12.84 11.63 -7.66
CA GLY A 176 -12.32 11.20 -6.36
C GLY A 176 -10.87 11.60 -6.06
N LEU A 177 -10.11 12.08 -7.06
CA LEU A 177 -8.75 12.58 -6.88
C LEU A 177 -8.66 14.12 -6.97
N GLY A 178 -9.76 14.82 -7.27
CA GLY A 178 -9.84 16.27 -7.49
C GLY A 178 -9.00 16.79 -8.66
N LYS A 179 -8.75 15.96 -9.69
CA LYS A 179 -8.00 16.33 -10.91
C LYS A 179 -8.86 16.98 -11.99
N SER A 180 -10.17 16.73 -11.96
CA SER A 180 -11.13 17.16 -12.96
C SER A 180 -11.51 18.63 -12.76
N PRO A 181 -11.71 19.39 -13.85
CA PRO A 181 -12.29 20.74 -13.79
C PRO A 181 -13.84 20.73 -13.75
N HIS A 182 -14.46 19.55 -13.67
CA HIS A 182 -15.91 19.41 -13.66
C HIS A 182 -16.46 19.22 -12.24
N PHE A 183 -17.62 19.83 -11.99
CA PHE A 183 -18.32 19.70 -10.72
C PHE A 183 -19.80 19.45 -10.95
N ILE A 184 -20.43 18.67 -10.09
CA ILE A 184 -21.87 18.43 -10.09
C ILE A 184 -22.43 18.87 -8.74
N ILE A 185 -23.41 19.77 -8.77
CA ILE A 185 -24.10 20.27 -7.57
C ILE A 185 -25.50 19.68 -7.54
N PHE A 186 -25.86 19.03 -6.43
CA PHE A 186 -27.20 18.51 -6.17
C PHE A 186 -27.88 19.31 -5.06
N GLY A 187 -29.16 19.63 -5.25
CA GLY A 187 -29.96 20.25 -4.20
C GLY A 187 -31.43 20.37 -4.53
N ASP A 188 -32.22 20.65 -3.50
CA ASP A 188 -33.67 20.80 -3.63
C ASP A 188 -34.03 22.24 -3.98
N VAL A 189 -34.90 22.45 -4.95
CA VAL A 189 -35.40 23.79 -5.27
C VAL A 189 -36.36 24.26 -4.17
N VAL A 190 -36.03 25.39 -3.56
CA VAL A 190 -36.82 26.07 -2.53
C VAL A 190 -37.44 27.34 -3.12
N GLY A 191 -38.74 27.50 -2.95
CA GLY A 191 -39.46 28.66 -3.46
C GLY A 191 -40.91 28.32 -3.81
N SER A 192 -41.38 28.83 -4.95
CA SER A 192 -42.75 28.70 -5.42
C SER A 192 -42.81 28.15 -6.86
N GLY A 193 -43.98 27.64 -7.26
CA GLY A 193 -44.23 27.08 -8.59
C GLY A 193 -43.89 25.59 -8.70
N ASP A 194 -44.02 25.06 -9.92
CA ASP A 194 -44.00 23.61 -10.20
C ASP A 194 -42.63 22.93 -9.99
N THR A 195 -41.57 23.73 -9.81
CA THR A 195 -40.22 23.22 -9.54
C THR A 195 -39.93 23.09 -8.05
N LYS A 196 -40.77 23.64 -7.17
CA LYS A 196 -40.60 23.54 -5.72
C LYS A 196 -40.48 22.09 -5.27
N GLY A 197 -39.46 21.79 -4.47
CA GLY A 197 -39.21 20.46 -3.92
C GLY A 197 -38.65 19.45 -4.92
N LYS A 198 -38.41 19.84 -6.19
CA LYS A 198 -37.70 18.99 -7.14
C LYS A 198 -36.20 19.04 -6.88
N LEU A 199 -35.55 17.90 -7.10
CA LEU A 199 -34.11 17.79 -7.14
C LEU A 199 -33.59 18.50 -8.41
N LEU A 200 -32.63 19.39 -8.22
CA LEU A 200 -31.88 20.06 -9.28
C LEU A 200 -30.44 19.53 -9.27
N SER A 201 -29.94 19.20 -10.46
CA SER A 201 -28.54 18.85 -10.71
C SER A 201 -27.94 19.91 -11.64
N LEU A 202 -26.84 20.53 -11.22
CA LEU A 202 -26.10 21.52 -12.00
C LEU A 202 -24.72 20.98 -12.32
N HIS A 203 -24.34 20.99 -13.60
CA HIS A 203 -22.99 20.66 -14.04
C HIS A 203 -22.21 21.95 -14.31
N LEU A 204 -21.09 22.12 -13.63
CA LEU A 204 -20.15 23.21 -13.86
C LEU A 204 -18.94 22.67 -14.64
N ASN A 205 -18.58 23.35 -15.72
CA ASN A 205 -17.40 23.04 -16.52
C ASN A 205 -16.43 24.22 -16.51
N PHE A 206 -15.23 24.03 -15.94
CA PHE A 206 -14.17 25.03 -15.91
C PHE A 206 -13.05 24.82 -16.95
N GLU A 207 -13.13 23.84 -17.86
CA GLU A 207 -12.08 23.58 -18.88
C GLU A 207 -11.69 24.84 -19.68
N SER A 208 -12.68 25.67 -20.04
CA SER A 208 -12.48 26.90 -20.81
C SER A 208 -12.29 28.15 -19.94
N ALA A 209 -12.04 27.99 -18.63
CA ALA A 209 -11.88 29.13 -17.73
C ALA A 209 -10.51 29.83 -17.88
N TRP A 210 -9.55 29.20 -18.55
CA TRP A 210 -8.20 29.72 -18.75
C TRP A 210 -7.87 29.95 -20.23
N PRO A 211 -6.99 30.93 -20.55
CA PRO A 211 -6.62 31.25 -21.92
C PRO A 211 -5.66 30.24 -22.57
N ARG A 212 -4.99 29.40 -21.75
CA ARG A 212 -3.96 28.45 -22.22
C ARG A 212 -3.79 27.28 -21.25
N THR A 213 -3.11 26.25 -21.73
CA THR A 213 -2.64 25.12 -20.93
C THR A 213 -1.33 25.44 -20.19
N CYS A 214 -1.14 24.85 -19.02
CA CYS A 214 0.08 24.99 -18.23
C CYS A 214 1.26 24.21 -18.84
N ILE A 215 2.46 24.78 -18.75
CA ILE A 215 3.73 24.20 -19.18
C ILE A 215 4.46 23.65 -17.96
N PHE A 216 4.62 22.33 -17.93
CA PHE A 216 5.43 21.65 -16.92
C PHE A 216 6.84 21.39 -17.46
N ASN A 217 7.85 21.97 -16.82
CA ASN A 217 9.26 21.72 -17.13
C ASN A 217 10.03 21.45 -15.83
N LYS A 218 10.54 20.23 -15.68
CA LYS A 218 11.27 19.81 -14.48
C LYS A 218 12.65 20.48 -14.35
N ALA A 219 13.27 20.85 -15.47
CA ALA A 219 14.64 21.36 -15.55
C ALA A 219 14.74 22.89 -15.45
N GLU A 220 13.67 23.64 -15.69
CA GLU A 220 13.72 25.10 -15.84
C GLU A 220 12.66 25.82 -14.99
N GLY A 221 13.12 26.47 -13.91
CA GLY A 221 12.24 27.10 -12.92
C GLY A 221 11.47 28.34 -13.41
N ALA A 222 11.98 29.07 -14.41
CA ALA A 222 11.33 30.29 -14.93
C ALA A 222 10.33 30.02 -16.06
N GLU A 223 10.61 29.03 -16.92
CA GLU A 223 9.71 28.69 -18.04
C GLU A 223 8.58 27.74 -17.62
N SER A 224 8.70 27.07 -16.47
CA SER A 224 7.60 26.25 -15.95
C SER A 224 6.55 27.09 -15.21
N ASP A 225 5.28 26.78 -15.45
CA ASP A 225 4.13 27.28 -14.70
C ASP A 225 3.98 26.63 -13.31
N PHE A 226 4.87 25.71 -12.96
CA PHE A 226 4.88 24.98 -11.71
C PHE A 226 6.04 25.43 -10.82
N GLU A 227 5.81 25.40 -9.51
CA GLU A 227 6.81 25.62 -8.49
C GLU A 227 7.07 24.34 -7.69
N LYS A 228 8.26 24.26 -7.12
CA LYS A 228 8.59 23.27 -6.10
C LYS A 228 8.09 23.77 -4.76
N TRP A 229 7.34 22.94 -4.06
CA TRP A 229 6.86 23.24 -2.71
C TRP A 229 7.11 22.07 -1.77
N SER A 230 7.48 22.39 -0.54
CA SER A 230 7.60 21.44 0.56
C SER A 230 6.93 22.05 1.79
N PRO A 231 6.32 21.25 2.68
CA PRO A 231 5.73 21.76 3.92
C PRO A 231 6.73 22.38 4.92
N PHE A 232 8.04 22.39 4.63
CA PHE A 232 9.10 22.72 5.60
C PHE A 232 10.03 23.87 5.24
N VAL A 233 9.59 24.80 4.38
CA VAL A 233 10.47 25.78 3.74
C VAL A 233 11.23 26.73 4.71
N ASP A 234 10.83 26.86 5.98
CA ASP A 234 11.44 27.85 6.90
C ASP A 234 11.83 27.36 8.31
N LYS A 235 11.85 26.05 8.60
CA LYS A 235 12.21 25.56 9.95
C LYS A 235 13.31 24.49 9.93
N SER A 236 14.48 24.86 10.45
CA SER A 236 15.71 24.07 10.55
C SER A 236 15.64 22.80 11.40
N GLU A 237 14.46 22.39 11.88
CA GLU A 237 14.34 21.30 12.86
C GLU A 237 13.33 20.21 12.48
N ALA A 238 12.56 20.35 11.39
CA ALA A 238 11.61 19.32 10.95
C ALA A 238 11.63 19.09 9.43
N GLU A 239 12.81 19.13 8.80
CA GLU A 239 12.90 18.93 7.34
C GLU A 239 12.55 17.50 6.87
N CYS A 240 12.48 16.53 7.78
CA CYS A 240 12.34 15.11 7.48
C CYS A 240 11.12 14.53 8.21
N ILE A 241 10.03 14.27 7.49
CA ILE A 241 8.91 13.47 8.02
C ILE A 241 9.18 12.02 7.66
N LEU A 242 9.09 11.12 8.65
CA LEU A 242 9.24 9.69 8.41
C LEU A 242 10.51 9.39 7.60
N GLY A 243 11.60 10.10 7.90
CA GLY A 243 12.88 9.90 7.25
C GLY A 243 12.99 10.36 5.80
N GLU A 244 12.04 11.15 5.29
CA GLU A 244 11.99 11.61 3.90
C GLU A 244 11.76 13.12 3.81
N LYS A 245 12.45 13.77 2.86
CA LYS A 245 12.10 15.11 2.38
C LYS A 245 11.32 14.96 1.09
N THR A 246 10.05 15.36 1.09
CA THR A 246 9.21 15.33 -0.13
C THR A 246 8.99 16.74 -0.65
N THR A 247 9.29 16.93 -1.93
CA THR A 247 9.04 18.16 -2.69
C THR A 247 7.99 17.88 -3.74
N TYR A 248 6.92 18.66 -3.76
CA TYR A 248 5.80 18.53 -4.68
C TYR A 248 5.91 19.59 -5.78
N TYR A 249 5.50 19.23 -7.00
CA TYR A 249 5.32 20.20 -8.07
C TYR A 249 3.86 20.61 -8.13
N ARG A 250 3.60 21.92 -7.99
CA ARG A 250 2.24 22.47 -8.03
C ARG A 250 2.21 23.74 -8.86
N ARG A 251 1.05 24.07 -9.41
CA ARG A 251 0.89 25.30 -10.20
C ARG A 251 1.20 26.50 -9.32
N LYS A 252 2.00 27.43 -9.87
CA LYS A 252 2.23 28.74 -9.29
C LYS A 252 0.89 29.47 -9.10
N GLU A 253 0.83 30.27 -8.05
CA GLU A 253 -0.39 30.93 -7.60
C GLU A 253 -0.83 32.07 -8.55
N ASP A 254 0.15 32.76 -9.14
CA ASP A 254 0.00 33.90 -10.03
C ASP A 254 -0.18 33.52 -11.51
N VAL A 255 -0.09 32.22 -11.83
CA VAL A 255 -0.21 31.74 -13.21
C VAL A 255 -1.65 31.38 -13.56
N ASN A 256 -2.13 31.99 -14.66
CA ASN A 256 -3.46 31.79 -15.21
C ASN A 256 -3.46 30.76 -16.35
N CYS A 257 -3.35 29.47 -16.02
CA CYS A 257 -3.38 28.37 -17.00
C CYS A 257 -4.16 27.14 -16.50
N PHE A 258 -4.71 26.37 -17.44
CA PHE A 258 -5.40 25.10 -17.20
C PHE A 258 -4.42 23.94 -17.03
N ILE A 259 -4.63 23.07 -16.04
CA ILE A 259 -3.83 21.85 -15.87
C ILE A 259 -4.57 20.68 -16.52
N PRO A 260 -3.99 20.02 -17.54
CA PRO A 260 -4.58 18.81 -18.12
C PRO A 260 -4.73 17.69 -17.09
N GLU A 261 -5.82 16.93 -17.18
CA GLU A 261 -6.12 15.86 -16.24
C GLU A 261 -5.07 14.73 -16.27
N ASP A 262 -4.57 14.44 -17.48
CA ASP A 262 -3.56 13.43 -17.81
C ASP A 262 -2.13 13.80 -17.39
N LEU A 263 -1.88 15.07 -17.03
CA LEU A 263 -0.58 15.48 -16.52
C LEU A 263 -0.26 14.73 -15.21
N PRO A 264 0.82 13.95 -15.10
CA PRO A 264 1.11 13.19 -13.89
C PRO A 264 1.40 14.12 -12.70
N SER A 265 1.02 13.68 -11.49
CA SER A 265 1.47 14.33 -10.25
C SER A 265 2.95 14.04 -10.05
N GLU A 266 3.79 15.06 -10.18
CA GLU A 266 5.23 14.91 -9.98
C GLU A 266 5.64 15.29 -8.54
N LEU A 267 6.52 14.48 -7.96
CA LEU A 267 7.17 14.75 -6.68
C LEU A 267 8.61 14.25 -6.69
N GLU A 268 9.43 14.82 -5.81
CA GLU A 268 10.81 14.40 -5.54
C GLU A 268 10.90 14.02 -4.07
N THR A 269 11.35 12.80 -3.79
CA THR A 269 11.57 12.32 -2.43
C THR A 269 13.05 12.02 -2.23
N ILE A 270 13.65 12.63 -1.21
CA ILE A 270 15.05 12.43 -0.84
C ILE A 270 15.10 11.83 0.57
N PRO A 271 15.73 10.66 0.77
CA PRO A 271 15.85 10.07 2.09
C PRO A 271 16.77 10.92 2.99
N CYS A 272 16.40 11.03 4.25
CA CYS A 272 17.20 11.65 5.30
C CYS A 272 18.10 10.63 6.01
N LEU A 273 19.12 11.12 6.73
CA LEU A 273 19.88 10.29 7.66
C LEU A 273 18.98 9.88 8.83
N CYS A 274 19.05 8.62 9.23
CA CYS A 274 18.27 8.13 10.37
C CYS A 274 18.78 8.70 11.70
N THR A 275 17.85 9.04 12.57
CA THR A 275 18.05 9.53 13.95
C THR A 275 17.42 8.56 14.95
N LYS A 276 17.54 8.83 16.26
CA LYS A 276 16.88 8.01 17.30
C LYS A 276 15.35 8.08 17.22
N GLU A 277 14.79 9.18 16.72
CA GLU A 277 13.34 9.42 16.65
C GLU A 277 12.66 8.60 15.55
N ASP A 278 13.41 8.18 14.53
CA ASP A 278 12.93 7.31 13.45
C ASP A 278 12.68 5.85 13.91
N TYR A 279 12.99 5.53 15.18
CA TYR A 279 12.82 4.22 15.78
C TYR A 279 11.81 4.23 16.93
N THR A 280 11.05 3.14 17.00
CA THR A 280 10.07 2.86 18.04
C THR A 280 10.54 1.67 18.88
N CYS A 281 10.02 1.52 20.10
CA CYS A 281 10.30 0.32 20.87
C CYS A 281 9.61 -0.89 20.26
N ASP A 282 10.36 -1.96 20.08
CA ASP A 282 9.84 -3.22 19.57
C ASP A 282 8.97 -3.94 20.60
N VAL A 283 8.27 -4.99 20.18
CA VAL A 283 7.35 -5.73 21.04
C VAL A 283 8.06 -6.24 22.30
N ASN A 284 7.42 -6.04 23.45
CA ASN A 284 7.91 -6.32 24.81
C ASN A 284 8.93 -5.30 25.38
N PHE A 285 9.25 -4.23 24.68
CA PHE A 285 10.11 -3.16 25.17
C PHE A 285 9.32 -1.87 25.42
N ILE A 286 9.79 -1.09 26.40
CA ILE A 286 9.23 0.23 26.75
C ILE A 286 10.36 1.25 26.89
N LYS A 287 10.04 2.53 26.68
CA LYS A 287 11.00 3.61 26.92
C LYS A 287 11.27 3.77 28.42
N ASP A 288 12.54 3.82 28.80
CA ASP A 288 12.96 4.20 30.15
C ASP A 288 12.98 5.73 30.34
N ALA A 289 13.47 6.21 31.50
CA ALA A 289 13.57 7.64 31.80
C ALA A 289 14.54 8.40 30.87
N ASN A 290 15.47 7.71 30.21
CA ASN A 290 16.40 8.28 29.23
C ASN A 290 15.86 8.21 27.79
N GLY A 291 14.65 7.65 27.61
CA GLY A 291 14.05 7.42 26.31
C GLY A 291 14.68 6.28 25.54
N ASP A 292 15.41 5.38 26.20
CA ASP A 292 15.96 4.15 25.61
C ASP A 292 14.96 2.99 25.75
N CYS A 293 14.88 2.12 24.74
CA CYS A 293 13.98 0.97 24.76
C CYS A 293 14.57 -0.16 25.58
N VAL A 294 13.94 -0.46 26.72
CA VAL A 294 14.33 -1.51 27.67
C VAL A 294 13.28 -2.61 27.75
N LEU A 295 13.72 -3.84 27.98
CA LEU A 295 12.83 -5.00 28.07
C LEU A 295 11.93 -4.85 29.30
N MET A 296 10.61 -5.02 29.11
CA MET A 296 9.66 -5.01 30.21
C MET A 296 9.94 -6.14 31.20
N GLU A 297 9.78 -5.84 32.49
CA GLU A 297 9.96 -6.81 33.56
C GLU A 297 9.07 -8.05 33.35
N GLY A 298 9.65 -9.24 33.48
CA GLY A 298 8.95 -10.51 33.28
C GLY A 298 8.65 -10.88 31.81
N ARG A 299 9.07 -10.08 30.83
CA ARG A 299 8.96 -10.41 29.40
C ARG A 299 10.27 -10.93 28.82
N GLN A 300 10.20 -11.46 27.61
CA GLN A 300 11.36 -11.91 26.83
C GLN A 300 11.35 -11.22 25.47
N PRO A 301 12.52 -10.93 24.87
CA PRO A 301 12.58 -10.41 23.51
C PRO A 301 12.01 -11.42 22.52
N LEU A 302 11.38 -10.93 21.45
CA LEU A 302 10.86 -11.80 20.40
C LEU A 302 11.93 -12.14 19.36
N TYR A 303 11.79 -13.32 18.76
CA TYR A 303 12.53 -13.74 17.59
C TYR A 303 11.71 -13.49 16.33
N SER A 304 12.35 -13.05 15.26
CA SER A 304 11.73 -13.04 13.94
C SER A 304 11.42 -14.47 13.46
N PRO A 305 10.48 -14.65 12.50
CA PRO A 305 10.35 -15.91 11.79
C PRO A 305 11.70 -16.38 11.23
N CYS A 306 11.91 -17.71 11.21
CA CYS A 306 13.11 -18.31 10.65
C CYS A 306 13.06 -18.20 9.13
N VAL A 307 13.96 -17.41 8.55
CA VAL A 307 14.10 -17.23 7.10
C VAL A 307 15.53 -17.56 6.71
N ASN A 308 15.72 -18.47 5.75
CA ASN A 308 17.05 -18.92 5.30
C ASN A 308 17.96 -19.38 6.46
N ASN A 309 17.42 -20.18 7.39
CA ASN A 309 18.11 -20.68 8.59
C ASN A 309 18.64 -19.60 9.54
N LYS A 310 18.16 -18.36 9.40
CA LYS A 310 18.46 -17.25 10.31
C LYS A 310 17.18 -16.70 10.92
N MET A 311 17.19 -16.52 12.22
CA MET A 311 16.22 -15.72 12.96
C MET A 311 16.96 -14.55 13.58
N TYR A 312 16.25 -13.46 13.84
CA TYR A 312 16.84 -12.27 14.45
C TYR A 312 16.24 -12.07 15.82
N LEU A 313 17.11 -11.89 16.82
CA LEU A 313 16.69 -11.50 18.16
C LEU A 313 16.49 -9.99 18.18
N SER A 314 15.31 -9.54 18.61
CA SER A 314 15.06 -8.12 18.81
C SER A 314 15.99 -7.54 19.88
N ASN A 315 16.60 -6.41 19.57
CA ASN A 315 17.41 -5.63 20.49
C ASN A 315 16.60 -4.49 21.16
N GLY A 316 15.28 -4.48 20.95
CA GLY A 316 14.35 -3.54 21.57
C GLY A 316 13.97 -2.34 20.71
N TYR A 317 14.61 -2.14 19.55
CA TYR A 317 14.29 -1.07 18.62
C TYR A 317 13.77 -1.62 17.31
N LYS A 318 12.80 -0.92 16.72
CA LYS A 318 12.25 -1.21 15.41
C LYS A 318 12.05 0.10 14.66
N LYS A 319 12.55 0.18 13.43
CA LYS A 319 12.33 1.34 12.57
C LYS A 319 10.84 1.57 12.39
N GLN A 320 10.40 2.83 12.49
CA GLN A 320 9.00 3.18 12.32
C GLN A 320 8.50 2.72 10.95
N THR A 321 7.29 2.18 10.90
CA THR A 321 6.70 1.69 9.65
C THR A 321 6.46 2.86 8.70
N GLY A 322 6.82 2.71 7.42
CA GLY A 322 6.71 3.78 6.42
C GLY A 322 7.85 4.81 6.46
N ASN A 323 8.85 4.63 7.35
CA ASN A 323 9.99 5.53 7.45
C ASN A 323 11.07 5.21 6.39
N GLY A 324 11.35 6.18 5.52
CA GLY A 324 12.30 6.08 4.39
C GLY A 324 13.72 6.53 4.69
N CYS A 325 14.10 6.81 5.94
CA CYS A 325 15.46 7.26 6.26
C CYS A 325 16.51 6.22 5.84
N SER A 326 17.71 6.66 5.48
CA SER A 326 18.82 5.80 5.07
C SER A 326 20.15 6.33 5.58
N GLY A 327 21.00 5.44 6.09
CA GLY A 327 22.25 5.81 6.76
C GLY A 327 22.03 6.47 8.13
N GLY A 328 23.08 7.03 8.72
CA GLY A 328 23.01 7.67 10.04
C GLY A 328 23.03 6.66 11.19
N VAL A 329 22.13 6.82 12.17
CA VAL A 329 22.04 5.95 13.34
C VAL A 329 21.33 4.65 12.98
N GLU A 330 21.96 3.52 13.27
CA GLU A 330 21.38 2.18 13.11
C GLU A 330 21.06 1.57 14.48
N LEU A 331 19.81 1.75 14.94
CA LEU A 331 19.35 1.17 16.21
C LEU A 331 18.69 -0.19 16.03
N GLU A 332 18.06 -0.48 14.89
CA GLU A 332 17.50 -1.81 14.59
C GLU A 332 18.60 -2.78 14.16
N ASN A 333 19.54 -3.05 15.06
CA ASN A 333 20.61 -4.00 14.83
C ASN A 333 20.15 -5.42 15.14
N LYS A 334 19.85 -6.16 14.07
CA LYS A 334 19.37 -7.54 14.14
C LYS A 334 20.52 -8.51 14.36
N LYS A 335 20.73 -8.93 15.62
CA LYS A 335 21.68 -10.02 15.91
C LYS A 335 21.10 -11.33 15.36
N SER A 336 21.72 -11.85 14.30
CA SER A 336 21.29 -13.11 13.69
C SER A 336 21.66 -14.29 14.57
N VAL A 337 20.67 -15.12 14.88
CA VAL A 337 20.81 -16.43 15.52
C VAL A 337 20.43 -17.48 14.49
N TRP A 338 21.19 -18.55 14.42
CA TRP A 338 20.87 -19.66 13.53
C TRP A 338 19.65 -20.41 14.06
N CYS A 339 18.67 -20.63 13.18
CA CYS A 339 17.41 -21.32 13.49
C CYS A 339 17.17 -22.58 12.66
N GLY A 340 18.17 -22.98 11.87
CA GLY A 340 18.08 -24.09 10.91
C GLY A 340 18.11 -25.47 11.54
N GLY A 341 17.21 -25.79 12.47
CA GLY A 341 17.06 -27.16 12.97
C GLY A 341 16.25 -28.05 12.04
N ASP A 342 16.84 -28.45 10.91
CA ASP A 342 16.61 -29.75 10.27
C ASP A 342 17.78 -30.00 9.32
N ASP A 343 18.83 -30.66 9.81
CA ASP A 343 19.62 -31.51 8.93
C ASP A 343 18.65 -32.59 8.41
N PRO A 344 18.43 -32.74 7.09
CA PRO A 344 17.91 -34.00 6.53
C PRO A 344 18.95 -35.12 6.64
N GLY A 345 20.08 -34.86 7.30
CA GLY A 345 21.03 -35.86 7.75
C GLY A 345 20.43 -36.65 8.89
N ASN A 346 20.03 -37.88 8.56
CA ASN A 346 19.87 -39.00 9.49
C ASN A 346 18.49 -39.19 10.12
N LYS A 347 17.57 -39.80 9.35
CA LYS A 347 16.88 -41.02 9.83
C LYS A 347 16.73 -42.16 8.83
N ASN A 348 16.90 -42.00 7.51
CA ASN A 348 16.68 -43.12 6.56
C ASN A 348 17.58 -43.17 5.29
N ALA A 349 18.65 -42.37 5.20
CA ALA A 349 19.59 -42.51 4.09
C ALA A 349 20.69 -43.50 4.50
N MET A 350 20.66 -44.72 3.94
CA MET A 350 21.70 -45.72 4.13
C MET A 350 23.00 -45.17 3.54
N GLY A 351 23.84 -44.58 4.40
CA GLY A 351 25.08 -43.94 3.98
C GLY A 351 26.03 -44.91 3.25
N PHE A 352 27.09 -44.37 2.66
CA PHE A 352 28.07 -45.12 1.86
C PHE A 352 28.52 -46.45 2.50
N TRP A 353 28.69 -46.47 3.83
CA TRP A 353 29.03 -47.68 4.60
C TRP A 353 27.91 -48.73 4.68
N GLY A 354 26.66 -48.30 4.70
CA GLY A 354 25.50 -49.19 4.64
C GLY A 354 25.40 -49.88 3.27
N ILE A 355 25.57 -49.12 2.19
CA ILE A 355 25.55 -49.67 0.82
C ILE A 355 26.71 -50.65 0.62
N LEU A 356 27.92 -50.29 1.08
CA LEU A 356 29.09 -51.16 1.03
C LEU A 356 28.87 -52.47 1.82
N GLY A 357 28.24 -52.38 3.00
CA GLY A 357 27.88 -53.54 3.82
C GLY A 357 26.92 -54.50 3.11
N TRP A 358 25.92 -53.96 2.40
CA TRP A 358 24.94 -54.76 1.64
C TRP A 358 25.56 -55.48 0.44
N ILE A 359 26.49 -54.83 -0.24
CA ILE A 359 27.23 -55.41 -1.37
C ILE A 359 28.11 -56.56 -0.87
N ILE A 360 28.87 -56.34 0.21
CA ILE A 360 29.72 -57.38 0.81
C ILE A 360 28.86 -58.57 1.29
N PHE A 361 27.71 -58.31 1.92
CA PHE A 361 26.79 -59.37 2.34
C PHE A 361 26.27 -60.19 1.15
N SER A 362 25.93 -59.55 0.04
CA SER A 362 25.41 -60.22 -1.15
C SER A 362 26.48 -61.12 -1.82
N PHE A 363 27.72 -60.65 -1.91
CA PHE A 363 28.83 -61.44 -2.46
C PHE A 363 29.26 -62.59 -1.55
N THR A 364 29.28 -62.37 -0.24
CA THR A 364 29.59 -63.44 0.73
C THR A 364 28.52 -64.53 0.74
N LEU A 365 27.24 -64.15 0.71
CA LEU A 365 26.14 -65.12 0.63
C LEU A 365 26.19 -65.94 -0.68
N SER A 366 26.45 -65.29 -1.83
CA SER A 366 26.63 -66.00 -3.10
C SER A 366 27.85 -66.92 -3.10
N GLY A 367 28.95 -66.52 -2.47
CA GLY A 367 30.13 -67.37 -2.30
C GLY A 367 29.86 -68.61 -1.44
N ILE A 368 29.10 -68.45 -0.35
CA ILE A 368 28.70 -69.56 0.54
C ILE A 368 27.77 -70.53 -0.20
N ILE A 369 26.77 -70.02 -0.92
CA ILE A 369 25.86 -70.85 -1.72
C ILE A 369 26.63 -71.60 -2.82
N GLY A 370 27.53 -70.92 -3.53
CA GLY A 370 28.40 -71.55 -4.54
C GLY A 370 29.30 -72.63 -3.95
N TYR A 371 29.87 -72.41 -2.76
CA TYR A 371 30.66 -73.40 -2.04
C TYR A 371 29.83 -74.63 -1.64
N ILE A 372 28.60 -74.43 -1.17
CA ILE A 372 27.66 -75.52 -0.84
C ILE A 372 27.33 -76.33 -2.11
N ILE A 373 27.02 -75.69 -3.24
CA ILE A 373 26.72 -76.36 -4.51
C ILE A 373 27.93 -77.16 -5.01
N LEU A 374 29.15 -76.62 -4.89
CA LEU A 374 30.37 -77.32 -5.29
C LEU A 374 30.72 -78.48 -4.36
N ARG A 375 30.47 -78.37 -3.06
CA ARG A 375 30.76 -79.41 -2.06
C ARG A 375 29.72 -80.54 -2.06
N TYR A 376 28.48 -80.24 -2.44
CA TYR A 376 27.38 -81.22 -2.59
C TYR A 376 27.01 -81.47 -4.07
N LYS A 377 27.98 -81.37 -4.98
CA LYS A 377 27.79 -81.52 -6.43
C LYS A 377 27.20 -82.87 -6.86
N HIS A 378 27.43 -83.92 -6.06
CA HIS A 378 26.89 -85.26 -6.29
C HIS A 378 25.41 -85.43 -5.90
N LEU A 379 24.81 -84.46 -5.22
CA LEU A 379 23.37 -84.47 -4.88
C LEU A 379 22.49 -83.78 -5.92
N PHE A 380 23.04 -82.85 -6.72
CA PHE A 380 22.25 -82.01 -7.62
C PHE A 380 22.41 -82.30 -9.12
N PHE A 381 23.45 -83.01 -9.56
CA PHE A 381 23.67 -83.29 -11.00
C PHE A 381 24.01 -84.76 -11.27
N THR A 382 23.00 -85.57 -11.58
CA THR A 382 23.13 -86.93 -12.11
C THR A 382 23.18 -86.92 -13.66
N HIS A 383 24.41 -87.01 -14.18
CA HIS A 383 24.92 -87.55 -15.46
C HIS A 383 24.28 -87.28 -16.87
N PRO A 384 25.12 -87.33 -17.95
CA PRO A 384 25.05 -86.43 -19.10
C PRO A 384 24.74 -87.11 -20.46
N GLY A 385 24.46 -86.31 -21.49
CA GLY A 385 24.41 -86.78 -22.88
C GLY A 385 25.04 -85.77 -23.84
N ARG A 386 26.07 -86.20 -24.58
CA ARG A 386 26.67 -85.47 -25.72
C ARG A 386 26.05 -85.97 -27.02
N ILE A 387 25.67 -85.07 -27.94
CA ILE A 387 25.38 -85.40 -29.35
C ILE A 387 26.07 -84.36 -30.26
N ARG A 388 26.53 -84.85 -31.41
CA ARG A 388 27.38 -84.20 -32.43
C ARG A 388 26.62 -84.14 -33.78
N LEU A 389 26.89 -83.06 -34.54
CA LEU A 389 26.85 -82.88 -36.03
C LEU A 389 25.47 -82.65 -36.69
N PRO A 390 25.36 -82.00 -37.90
CA PRO A 390 26.39 -81.81 -38.94
C PRO A 390 26.59 -80.39 -39.51
N VAL A 391 27.52 -80.33 -40.47
CA VAL A 391 28.08 -79.19 -41.22
C VAL A 391 27.28 -78.94 -42.49
N ASP A 392 27.05 -77.67 -42.85
CA ASP A 392 26.82 -77.25 -44.24
C ASP A 392 27.73 -76.06 -44.57
N ASN A 393 28.46 -76.21 -45.69
CA ASN A 393 29.37 -75.23 -46.28
C ASN A 393 28.59 -74.22 -47.11
N TYR A 394 28.94 -72.92 -47.07
CA TYR A 394 29.11 -72.08 -48.26
C TYR A 394 29.79 -70.74 -47.87
N PHE A 395 30.73 -70.31 -48.72
CA PHE A 395 31.48 -69.04 -48.76
C PHE A 395 32.76 -68.88 -47.89
N SER A 396 33.87 -69.21 -48.56
CA SER A 396 34.98 -68.33 -48.99
C SER A 396 35.62 -67.33 -48.01
N GLU A 397 36.96 -67.44 -48.01
CA GLU A 397 37.98 -66.40 -47.82
C GLU A 397 38.44 -66.02 -46.40
N ASN A 398 39.49 -66.74 -45.99
CA ASN A 398 40.78 -66.22 -45.54
C ASN A 398 40.77 -65.00 -44.60
N THR A 399 40.94 -65.28 -43.31
CA THR A 399 42.11 -64.73 -42.62
C THR A 399 42.61 -65.65 -41.50
N SER A 400 43.93 -65.81 -41.53
CA SER A 400 44.88 -66.51 -40.66
C SER A 400 44.54 -66.77 -39.19
N ARG A 401 44.95 -67.99 -38.77
CA ARG A 401 45.15 -68.50 -37.40
C ARG A 401 45.94 -67.52 -36.50
N TYR A 402 45.50 -67.36 -35.24
CA TYR A 402 46.31 -67.61 -34.04
C TYR A 402 45.40 -67.71 -32.80
N ALA A 403 45.77 -68.60 -31.88
CA ALA A 403 44.90 -69.18 -30.86
C ALA A 403 44.80 -68.37 -29.55
N SER A 404 43.66 -68.56 -28.86
CA SER A 404 43.37 -68.35 -27.42
C SER A 404 43.44 -66.89 -26.92
N THR A 405 42.49 -66.32 -26.18
CA THR A 405 41.85 -66.84 -24.96
C THR A 405 40.74 -65.86 -24.51
N PHE A 406 39.75 -66.36 -23.74
CA PHE A 406 38.98 -65.65 -22.69
C PHE A 406 38.02 -64.50 -23.04
N SER A 407 38.06 -63.89 -24.22
CA SER A 407 37.26 -62.68 -24.51
C SER A 407 35.81 -62.90 -24.99
N GLU A 408 35.39 -64.11 -25.36
CA GLU A 408 34.03 -64.34 -25.88
C GLU A 408 32.98 -64.76 -24.84
N LYS A 409 33.34 -65.01 -23.58
CA LYS A 409 32.37 -65.28 -22.51
C LYS A 409 31.85 -64.03 -21.78
N VAL A 410 32.46 -62.87 -22.03
CA VAL A 410 32.05 -61.58 -21.45
C VAL A 410 31.09 -60.81 -22.38
N GLY A 411 31.11 -61.12 -23.68
CA GLY A 411 30.29 -60.42 -24.69
C GLY A 411 28.79 -60.73 -24.66
N SER A 412 28.36 -61.93 -24.23
CA SER A 412 26.92 -62.27 -24.21
C SER A 412 26.19 -61.87 -22.92
N GLY A 413 26.93 -61.63 -21.82
CA GLY A 413 26.36 -61.13 -20.55
C GLY A 413 26.12 -59.62 -20.55
N ILE A 414 26.92 -58.86 -21.29
CA ILE A 414 26.78 -57.39 -21.37
C ILE A 414 25.60 -57.00 -22.26
N ARG A 415 25.28 -57.78 -23.32
CA ARG A 415 24.14 -57.53 -24.20
C ARG A 415 22.78 -57.83 -23.59
N THR A 416 22.70 -58.70 -22.57
CA THR A 416 21.44 -58.97 -21.85
C THR A 416 21.24 -58.03 -20.65
N GLY A 417 22.32 -57.52 -20.03
CA GLY A 417 22.21 -56.54 -18.94
C GLY A 417 21.73 -55.14 -19.37
N LEU A 418 22.08 -54.71 -20.60
CA LEU A 418 21.73 -53.38 -21.12
C LEU A 418 20.25 -53.23 -21.56
N VAL A 419 19.56 -54.34 -21.82
CA VAL A 419 18.14 -54.30 -22.19
C VAL A 419 17.24 -54.19 -20.95
N TYR A 420 17.62 -54.81 -19.82
CA TYR A 420 16.86 -54.70 -18.57
C TYR A 420 17.02 -53.35 -17.86
N THR A 421 18.13 -52.63 -18.05
CA THR A 421 18.30 -51.30 -17.44
C THR A 421 17.50 -50.21 -18.14
N LEU A 422 17.22 -50.35 -19.45
CA LEU A 422 16.44 -49.37 -20.20
C LEU A 422 14.93 -49.49 -19.91
N GLU A 423 14.37 -50.70 -19.76
CA GLU A 423 12.95 -50.85 -19.40
C GLU A 423 12.64 -50.37 -17.97
N PHE A 424 13.59 -50.48 -17.04
CA PHE A 424 13.37 -50.01 -15.66
C PHE A 424 13.33 -48.48 -15.55
N VAL A 425 14.08 -47.77 -16.41
CA VAL A 425 14.07 -46.30 -16.44
C VAL A 425 12.73 -45.77 -16.95
N GLU A 426 12.10 -46.45 -17.92
CA GLU A 426 10.81 -46.04 -18.47
C GLU A 426 9.64 -46.29 -17.49
N VAL A 427 9.70 -47.38 -16.71
CA VAL A 427 8.72 -47.68 -15.64
C VAL A 427 8.81 -46.67 -14.48
N VAL A 428 10.02 -46.25 -14.09
CA VAL A 428 10.24 -45.25 -13.04
C VAL A 428 9.79 -43.86 -13.51
N TYR A 429 10.09 -43.49 -14.75
CA TYR A 429 9.67 -42.22 -15.34
C TYR A 429 8.14 -42.10 -15.44
N ASN A 430 7.45 -43.15 -15.90
CA ASN A 430 6.00 -43.16 -16.03
C ASN A 430 5.26 -43.25 -14.68
N SER A 431 5.89 -43.83 -13.65
CA SER A 431 5.33 -43.87 -12.28
C SER A 431 5.48 -42.51 -11.57
N GLY A 432 6.58 -41.79 -11.80
CA GLY A 432 6.78 -40.44 -11.26
C GLY A 432 5.76 -39.42 -11.80
N ARG A 433 5.35 -39.55 -13.07
CA ARG A 433 4.38 -38.64 -13.70
C ARG A 433 2.95 -38.78 -13.15
N LYS A 434 2.57 -39.97 -12.69
CA LYS A 434 1.24 -40.23 -12.09
C LYS A 434 1.15 -39.75 -10.63
N GLY A 435 2.26 -39.76 -9.88
CA GLY A 435 2.32 -39.20 -8.52
C GLY A 435 2.22 -37.67 -8.47
N PHE A 436 2.79 -36.98 -9.47
CA PHE A 436 2.81 -35.51 -9.52
C PHE A 436 1.42 -34.88 -9.79
N GLY A 437 0.54 -35.59 -10.51
CA GLY A 437 -0.84 -35.14 -10.77
C GLY A 437 -1.77 -35.21 -9.55
N TRP A 438 -1.53 -36.15 -8.63
CA TRP A 438 -2.34 -36.29 -7.41
C TRP A 438 -2.01 -35.23 -6.36
N VAL A 439 -0.72 -34.86 -6.24
CA VAL A 439 -0.27 -33.81 -5.29
C VAL A 439 -0.78 -32.42 -5.72
N ARG A 440 -0.83 -32.13 -7.04
CA ARG A 440 -1.33 -30.84 -7.55
C ARG A 440 -2.81 -30.60 -7.25
N ASN A 441 -3.65 -31.63 -7.29
CA ASN A 441 -5.09 -31.51 -7.03
C ASN A 441 -5.49 -31.61 -5.55
N LYS A 442 -4.53 -31.91 -4.65
CA LYS A 442 -4.76 -31.94 -3.20
C LYS A 442 -4.32 -30.66 -2.49
N VAL A 443 -3.61 -29.77 -3.19
CA VAL A 443 -3.16 -28.47 -2.68
C VAL A 443 -4.11 -27.32 -3.07
N SER A 444 -5.06 -27.54 -4.00
CA SER A 444 -5.98 -26.50 -4.49
C SER A 444 -7.46 -26.67 -4.10
N GLY A 445 -7.80 -27.48 -3.08
CA GLY A 445 -9.21 -27.73 -2.72
C GLY A 445 -9.52 -27.72 -1.22
N ARG A 446 -10.25 -26.69 -0.77
CA ARG A 446 -10.96 -26.49 0.53
C ARG A 446 -10.05 -26.31 1.75
N GLY A 447 -10.18 -25.30 2.61
CA GLY A 447 -11.17 -24.23 2.79
C GLY A 447 -11.12 -23.78 4.26
N GLY A 448 -11.33 -22.50 4.55
CA GLY A 448 -11.40 -22.01 5.93
C GLY A 448 -11.63 -20.50 6.01
N ARG A 449 -12.90 -20.11 6.18
CA ARG A 449 -13.29 -18.75 6.54
C ARG A 449 -12.69 -18.40 7.91
N GLY A 450 -11.86 -17.38 7.93
CA GLY A 450 -11.37 -16.71 9.13
C GLY A 450 -11.39 -15.21 8.88
N TYR A 451 -11.86 -14.46 9.88
CA TYR A 451 -12.00 -13.00 9.88
C TYR A 451 -10.78 -12.28 9.28
N GLN A 452 -11.02 -11.46 8.25
CA GLN A 452 -10.03 -10.49 7.77
C GLN A 452 -10.12 -9.22 8.64
N PRO A 453 -8.99 -8.70 9.17
CA PRO A 453 -8.97 -7.33 9.64
C PRO A 453 -9.10 -6.39 8.44
N LEU A 454 -9.84 -5.29 8.63
CA LEU A 454 -10.00 -4.20 7.68
C LEU A 454 -8.64 -3.80 7.09
N ARG A 455 -8.59 -3.71 5.76
CA ARG A 455 -7.46 -3.15 5.01
C ARG A 455 -7.07 -1.80 5.64
N ASN A 456 -5.82 -1.70 6.09
CA ASN A 456 -5.14 -0.42 6.12
C ASN A 456 -5.01 0.07 4.67
N PHE A 457 -5.43 1.29 4.41
CA PHE A 457 -5.12 1.99 3.16
C PHE A 457 -3.63 2.31 3.17
N ASP A 458 -2.81 1.41 2.62
CA ASP A 458 -1.44 1.73 2.21
C ASP A 458 -1.51 2.53 0.91
N PHE A 459 -1.12 3.80 0.99
CA PHE A 459 -0.89 4.64 -0.18
C PHE A 459 0.53 4.33 -0.71
N ASP A 460 0.64 3.31 -1.56
CA ASP A 460 1.86 3.06 -2.33
C ASP A 460 1.86 3.97 -3.57
N SER A 461 2.73 4.96 -3.59
CA SER A 461 2.81 6.01 -4.60
C SER A 461 3.53 5.59 -5.89
N THR A 462 3.65 4.30 -6.18
CA THR A 462 4.45 3.83 -7.33
C THR A 462 3.67 3.17 -8.47
N ASN A 463 2.34 3.00 -8.38
CA ASN A 463 1.53 2.52 -9.51
C ASN A 463 0.19 3.25 -9.63
N ALA A 464 0.19 4.43 -10.27
CA ALA A 464 -1.01 5.19 -10.61
C ALA A 464 -1.64 4.77 -11.95
N ALA A 465 -1.69 3.46 -12.23
CA ALA A 465 -2.26 2.92 -13.46
C ALA A 465 -2.88 1.52 -13.22
N ASP A 466 -3.88 1.45 -12.34
CA ASP A 466 -4.95 0.44 -12.43
C ASP A 466 -6.00 0.76 -11.36
N PHE A 467 -7.00 1.58 -11.72
CA PHE A 467 -8.26 1.65 -10.98
C PHE A 467 -9.34 0.99 -11.83
N ASP A 468 -9.76 -0.20 -11.40
CA ASP A 468 -10.81 -1.00 -12.00
C ASP A 468 -12.19 -0.40 -11.66
N ASN A 469 -12.97 -0.09 -12.69
CA ASN A 469 -14.31 0.52 -12.63
C ASN A 469 -15.38 -0.52 -12.23
N SER A 470 -15.35 -1.03 -11.01
CA SER A 470 -16.33 -2.03 -10.53
C SER A 470 -17.22 -1.57 -9.37
N LEU A 471 -17.55 -0.28 -9.29
CA LEU A 471 -18.44 0.25 -8.23
C LEU A 471 -19.73 0.94 -8.72
N PHE A 472 -20.22 0.56 -9.90
CA PHE A 472 -21.56 0.91 -10.37
C PHE A 472 -22.24 -0.31 -11.00
N ASP A 473 -22.79 -1.18 -10.15
CA ASP A 473 -23.92 -2.06 -10.51
C ASP A 473 -24.91 -2.02 -9.34
N LEU A 474 -25.90 -1.13 -9.47
CA LEU A 474 -27.15 -1.21 -8.73
C LEU A 474 -28.21 -1.62 -9.74
N ASP A 475 -28.33 -2.92 -9.98
CA ASP A 475 -29.47 -3.46 -10.71
C ASP A 475 -30.70 -3.50 -9.78
N GLU A 476 -31.77 -2.87 -10.27
CA GLU A 476 -33.13 -2.97 -9.78
C GLU A 476 -33.65 -4.41 -9.90
N GLU A 477 -34.13 -5.00 -8.80
CA GLU A 477 -35.14 -6.06 -8.87
C GLU A 477 -36.45 -5.55 -8.27
N VAL A 478 -37.31 -5.05 -9.15
CA VAL A 478 -38.76 -4.97 -8.93
C VAL A 478 -39.38 -6.17 -9.63
N GLU A 479 -39.76 -7.21 -8.88
CA GLU A 479 -40.86 -8.08 -9.28
C GLU A 479 -41.70 -8.47 -8.06
N GLY A 480 -43.01 -8.29 -8.22
CA GLY A 480 -44.01 -8.47 -7.18
C GLY A 480 -44.39 -9.91 -6.91
N ILE A 481 -44.99 -10.12 -5.75
CA ILE A 481 -45.81 -11.31 -5.48
C ILE A 481 -47.10 -10.84 -4.82
N SER A 482 -48.20 -11.18 -5.49
CA SER A 482 -49.57 -11.14 -5.00
C SER A 482 -49.76 -12.02 -3.77
N HIS A 483 -50.40 -11.48 -2.73
CA HIS A 483 -51.64 -12.02 -2.16
C HIS A 483 -52.29 -11.02 -1.20
#